data_AF-A0A847FWQ5-F1
#
_entry.id   AF-A0A847FWQ5-F1
#
_cell.length_a   1.000
_cell.length_b   1.000
_cell.length_c   1.000
_cell.angle_alpha   90.00
_cell.angle_beta   90.00
_cell.angle_gamma   90.00
#
_symmetry.space_group_name_H-M   'P 1'
#
loop_
_entity.id
_entity.type
_entity.pdbx_description
1 polymer ?
#
loop_
_entity_poly.entity_id
_entity_poly.type
_entity_poly.pdbx_seq_one_letter_code
_entity_poly.pdbx_strand_id
1 'polypeptide(L)'
;MTAFLDAKFVYTQSNNESVMVGFADDQFNTTEYILLQRMLDPLQEGNNSQQEDVYIEINEQKYGAYGGVRSIVLSADLVVISVSGHAV
;
A
#
# COMPACT_ATOMS: atom_id res chain seq x y z
N MET A 1 -2.07 -14.01 0.05
CA MET A 1 -0.66 -13.83 -0.39
C MET A 1 0.09 -13.27 0.79
N THR A 2 1.32 -13.71 1.04
CA THR A 2 2.17 -13.19 2.11
C THR A 2 3.40 -12.59 1.45
N ALA A 3 3.63 -11.29 1.65
CA ALA A 3 4.82 -10.60 1.17
C ALA A 3 5.77 -10.37 2.35
N PHE A 4 7.07 -10.54 2.11
CA PHE A 4 8.14 -10.23 3.04
C PHE A 4 9.00 -9.14 2.42
N LEU A 5 9.34 -8.12 3.19
CA LEU A 5 10.19 -7.01 2.76
C LEU A 5 11.19 -6.70 3.88
N ASP A 6 12.48 -6.67 3.55
CA ASP A 6 13.53 -6.12 4.41
C ASP A 6 13.62 -4.60 4.18
N ALA A 7 12.74 -3.86 4.85
CA ALA A 7 12.60 -2.43 4.64
C ALA A 7 13.71 -1.65 5.35
N LYS A 8 14.48 -0.87 4.59
CA LYS A 8 15.53 0.03 5.12
C LYS A 8 15.16 1.50 5.02
N PHE A 9 14.07 1.80 4.31
CA PHE A 9 13.55 3.15 4.15
C PHE A 9 12.03 3.18 4.29
N VAL A 10 11.55 4.24 4.94
CA VAL A 10 10.11 4.54 5.08
C VAL A 10 9.83 5.87 4.39
N TYR A 11 8.90 5.83 3.45
CA TYR A 11 8.39 7.00 2.76
C TYR A 11 7.04 7.40 3.34
N THR A 12 6.83 8.69 3.56
CA THR A 12 5.50 9.23 3.86
C THR A 12 5.25 10.46 3.01
N GLN A 13 4.03 10.56 2.49
CA GLN A 13 3.56 11.74 1.78
C GLN A 13 2.12 12.02 2.18
N SER A 14 1.82 13.30 2.36
CA SER A 14 0.46 13.78 2.55
C SER A 14 0.32 15.05 1.72
N ASN A 15 -0.70 15.08 0.87
CA ASN A 15 -1.12 16.26 0.16
C ASN A 15 -2.65 16.42 0.30
N ASN A 16 -3.25 17.34 -0.45
CA ASN A 16 -4.70 17.61 -0.36
C ASN A 16 -5.57 16.50 -0.99
N GLU A 17 -4.98 15.60 -1.78
CA GLU A 17 -5.68 14.57 -2.55
C GLU A 17 -5.56 13.19 -1.90
N SER A 18 -4.42 12.88 -1.30
CA SER A 18 -4.13 11.55 -0.76
C SER A 18 -3.12 11.58 0.40
N VAL A 19 -3.11 10.46 1.12
CA VAL A 19 -2.10 10.12 2.12
C VAL A 19 -1.44 8.82 1.69
N MET A 20 -0.12 8.78 1.79
CA MET A 20 0.69 7.65 1.37
C MET A 20 1.73 7.30 2.43
N VAL A 21 1.92 6.00 2.63
CA VAL A 21 3.04 5.43 3.37
C VAL A 21 3.64 4.30 2.55
N GLY A 22 4.96 4.30 2.41
CA GLY A 22 5.71 3.29 1.68
C GLY A 22 6.85 2.74 2.50
N PHE A 23 7.18 1.48 2.26
CA PHE A 23 8.36 0.80 2.78
C PHE A 23 9.18 0.33 1.60
N ALA A 24 10.49 0.54 1.64
CA ALA A 24 11.40 0.18 0.55
C ALA A 24 12.70 -0.42 1.09
N ASP A 25 13.32 -1.26 0.28
CA ASP A 25 14.65 -1.85 0.53
C ASP A 25 15.79 -0.82 0.44
N ASP A 26 15.62 0.24 -0.36
CA ASP A 26 16.54 1.38 -0.49
C ASP A 26 15.77 2.67 -0.81
N GLN A 27 16.31 3.83 -0.39
CA GLN A 27 15.70 5.14 -0.61
C GLN A 27 15.80 5.64 -2.06
N PHE A 28 16.88 5.33 -2.76
CA PHE A 28 17.20 5.92 -4.07
C PHE A 28 17.24 4.87 -5.19
N ASN A 29 17.62 3.63 -4.86
CA ASN A 29 17.73 2.50 -5.77
C ASN A 29 16.76 1.39 -5.34
N THR A 30 15.50 1.75 -5.12
CA THR A 30 14.45 0.82 -4.69
C THR A 30 14.31 -0.34 -5.67
N THR A 31 14.42 -1.58 -5.16
CA THR A 31 14.14 -2.81 -5.92
C THR A 31 12.94 -3.58 -5.39
N GLU A 32 12.60 -3.38 -4.11
CA GLU A 32 11.43 -3.98 -3.47
C GLU A 32 10.72 -2.94 -2.61
N TYR A 33 9.38 -2.89 -2.70
CA TYR A 33 8.59 -1.97 -1.90
C TYR A 33 7.17 -2.47 -1.63
N ILE A 34 6.58 -1.92 -0.57
CA ILE A 34 5.14 -1.95 -0.33
C ILE A 34 4.66 -0.52 -0.15
N LEU A 35 3.64 -0.13 -0.91
CA LEU A 35 3.03 1.18 -0.85
C LEU A 35 1.57 1.06 -0.45
N LEU A 36 1.14 1.90 0.50
CA LEU A 36 -0.24 2.07 0.92
C LEU A 36 -0.65 3.50 0.60
N GLN A 37 -1.78 3.66 -0.09
CA GLN A 37 -2.33 4.96 -0.46
C GLN A 37 -3.82 5.01 -0.13
N ARG A 38 -4.27 6.14 0.41
CA ARG A 38 -5.69 6.44 0.62
C ARG A 38 -6.00 7.81 0.04
N MET A 39 -7.05 7.89 -0.78
CA MET A 39 -7.57 9.18 -1.25
C MET A 39 -8.33 9.88 -0.12
N LEU A 40 -8.14 11.21 0.02
CA LEU A 40 -8.82 12.04 1.02
C LEU A 40 -10.22 12.46 0.57
N ASP A 41 -10.40 12.64 -0.74
CA ASP A 41 -11.68 12.95 -1.37
C ASP A 41 -11.87 12.03 -2.58
N PRO A 42 -12.31 10.77 -2.39
CA PRO A 42 -12.59 9.88 -3.49
C PRO A 42 -13.72 10.49 -4.32
N LEU A 43 -13.42 10.89 -5.56
CA LEU A 43 -14.36 11.57 -6.44
C LEU A 43 -15.73 10.88 -6.42
N GLN A 44 -16.75 11.66 -6.03
CA GLN A 44 -18.17 11.29 -6.01
C GLN A 44 -18.76 11.03 -7.41
N GLU A 45 -17.93 10.75 -8.42
CA GLU A 45 -18.39 10.43 -9.78
C GLU A 45 -18.50 8.91 -9.93
N GLY A 46 -19.62 8.40 -9.41
CA GLY A 46 -20.14 7.08 -9.72
C GLY A 46 -19.70 5.99 -8.75
N ASN A 47 -20.44 5.79 -7.65
CA ASN A 47 -20.65 4.53 -6.92
C ASN A 47 -19.47 3.55 -6.74
N ASN A 48 -18.23 4.01 -6.73
CA ASN A 48 -17.05 3.17 -6.59
C ASN A 48 -16.58 3.22 -5.14
N SER A 49 -17.33 2.56 -4.25
CA SER A 49 -17.01 2.40 -2.82
C SER A 49 -15.59 1.90 -2.55
N GLN A 50 -14.95 1.26 -3.55
CA GLN A 50 -13.56 0.80 -3.49
C GLN A 50 -12.54 1.94 -3.36
N GLN A 51 -12.85 3.18 -3.76
CA GLN A 51 -11.90 4.31 -3.64
C GLN A 51 -11.84 4.90 -2.22
N GLU A 52 -12.77 4.54 -1.33
CA GLU A 52 -12.68 4.85 0.10
C GLU A 52 -11.67 3.93 0.82
N ASP A 53 -11.38 2.76 0.24
CA ASP A 53 -10.46 1.78 0.78
C ASP A 53 -9.00 2.17 0.54
N VAL A 54 -8.11 1.59 1.35
CA VAL A 54 -6.66 1.69 1.13
C VAL A 54 -6.29 0.89 -0.12
N TYR A 55 -5.66 1.57 -1.07
CA TYR A 55 -4.93 0.94 -2.16
C TYR A 55 -3.60 0.43 -1.64
N ILE A 56 -3.28 -0.84 -1.94
CA ILE A 56 -1.96 -1.42 -1.72
C ILE A 56 -1.30 -1.71 -3.05
N GLU A 57 0.01 -1.49 -3.14
CA GLU A 57 0.86 -1.89 -4.25
C GLU A 57 2.13 -2.56 -3.71
N ILE A 58 2.55 -3.66 -4.34
CA ILE A 58 3.72 -4.44 -3.93
C ILE A 58 4.62 -4.61 -5.14
N ASN A 59 5.81 -4.01 -5.12
CA ASN A 59 6.85 -4.01 -6.16
C ASN A 59 6.44 -3.47 -7.55
N GLU A 60 5.20 -3.64 -7.98
CA GLU A 60 4.67 -3.14 -9.26
C GLU A 60 3.16 -2.90 -9.18
N GLN A 61 2.66 -1.89 -9.91
CA GLN A 61 1.23 -1.54 -10.02
C GLN A 61 0.31 -2.71 -10.40
N LYS A 62 0.79 -3.67 -11.19
CA LYS A 62 -0.02 -4.83 -11.61
C LYS A 62 -0.43 -5.74 -10.43
N TYR A 63 0.26 -5.62 -9.30
CA TYR A 63 -0.05 -6.33 -8.06
C TYR A 63 -0.88 -5.49 -7.10
N GLY A 64 -1.28 -4.28 -7.49
CA GLY A 64 -2.01 -3.38 -6.63
C GLY A 64 -3.52 -3.58 -6.66
N ALA A 65 -4.17 -3.37 -5.51
CA ALA A 65 -5.61 -3.53 -5.35
C ALA A 65 -6.17 -2.66 -4.21
N TYR A 66 -7.44 -2.27 -4.33
CA TYR A 66 -8.21 -1.65 -3.25
C TYR A 66 -8.84 -2.69 -2.33
N GLY A 67 -9.00 -2.36 -1.04
CA GLY A 67 -9.72 -3.20 -0.07
C GLY A 67 -9.05 -4.55 0.22
N GLY A 68 -7.83 -4.75 -0.27
CA GLY A 68 -7.09 -5.99 -0.16
C GLY A 68 -6.54 -6.24 1.23
N VAL A 69 -6.29 -5.22 2.05
CA VAL A 69 -5.57 -5.38 3.32
C VAL A 69 -6.45 -6.00 4.41
N ARG A 70 -6.09 -7.21 4.86
CA ARG A 70 -6.73 -7.91 5.99
C ARG A 70 -6.10 -7.58 7.33
N SER A 71 -4.78 -7.46 7.38
CA SER A 71 -4.05 -7.07 8.59
C SER A 71 -2.67 -6.49 8.25
N ILE A 72 -2.19 -5.61 9.12
CA ILE A 72 -0.82 -5.09 9.11
C ILE A 72 -0.23 -5.33 10.51
N VAL A 73 0.94 -5.98 10.57
CA VAL A 73 1.71 -6.14 11.81
C VAL A 73 3.02 -5.38 11.64
N LEU A 74 3.28 -4.44 12.54
CA LEU A 74 4.53 -3.70 12.63
C LEU A 74 5.29 -4.18 13.87
N SER A 75 6.51 -4.66 13.66
CA SER A 75 7.47 -5.08 14.67
C SER A 75 8.69 -4.15 14.66
N ALA A 76 9.63 -4.33 15.59
CA ALA A 76 10.85 -3.51 15.63
C ALA A 76 11.71 -3.60 14.36
N ASP A 77 11.55 -4.69 13.60
CA ASP A 77 12.40 -5.09 12.48
C ASP A 77 11.60 -5.59 11.25
N LEU A 78 10.26 -5.61 11.31
CA LEU A 78 9.45 -6.25 10.28
C LEU A 78 8.10 -5.57 10.09
N VAL A 79 7.66 -5.46 8.83
CA VAL A 79 6.27 -5.15 8.46
C VAL A 79 5.68 -6.37 7.74
N VAL A 80 4.57 -6.91 8.25
CA VAL A 80 3.81 -7.99 7.60
C VAL A 80 2.45 -7.45 7.18
N ILE A 81 2.15 -7.53 5.89
CA ILE A 81 0.85 -7.14 5.35
C ILE A 81 0.15 -8.38 4.78
N SER A 82 -1.00 -8.71 5.37
CA SER A 82 -1.85 -9.80 4.89
C SER A 82 -2.90 -9.23 3.96
N VAL A 83 -2.99 -9.76 2.74
CA VAL A 83 -4.01 -9.34 1.78
C VAL A 83 -5.01 -10.45 1.43
N SER A 84 -6.27 -10.07 1.23
CA SER A 84 -7.33 -10.84 0.59
C SER A 84 -6.92 -11.14 -0.84
N GLY A 85 -6.73 -12.42 -1.18
CA GLY A 85 -6.65 -12.80 -2.58
C GLY A 85 -8.03 -12.64 -3.22
N HIS A 86 -8.21 -11.61 -4.04
CA HIS A 86 -9.19 -11.67 -5.12
C HIS A 86 -8.41 -12.09 -6.36
N ALA A 87 -8.71 -13.28 -6.87
CA ALA A 87 -8.28 -13.69 -8.20
C ALA A 87 -8.96 -12.73 -9.19
N VAL A 88 -8.15 -12.00 -9.94
CA VAL A 88 -8.58 -11.24 -11.12
C VAL A 88 -8.86 -12.21 -12.26
#